data_AF-A0A285X9Z3-F1
#
_entry.id   AF-A0A285X9Z3-F1
#
_cell.length_a   1.000
_cell.length_b   1.000
_cell.length_c   1.000
_cell.angle_alpha   90.00
_cell.angle_beta   90.00
_cell.angle_gamma   90.00
#
_symmetry.space_group_name_H-M   'P 1'
#
loop_
_entity.id
_entity.type
_entity.pdbx_description
1 polymer ?
#
loop_
_entity_poly.entity_id
_entity_poly.type
_entity_poly.pdbx_seq_one_letter_code
_entity_poly.pdbx_strand_id
1 'polypeptide(L)'
;MTALIIIGIILGILFFLWLGYYLWSTAREKYDHNIFGIGVIIRGVASLFCLTFAVMLNTGDGSLVVWLIVATILWVWTFFATWTRSSFFIALFSLIYQLFAVFFVLKAIDSIKRRLG
;
A
#
# COMPACT_ATOMS: atom_id res chain seq x y z
N MET A 1 -28.46 -16.90 0.24
CA MET A 1 -27.70 -15.64 0.00
C MET A 1 -26.29 -15.67 0.58
N THR A 2 -26.11 -16.12 1.83
CA THR A 2 -24.80 -16.15 2.51
C THR A 2 -23.72 -16.95 1.77
N ALA A 3 -24.06 -18.11 1.20
CA ALA A 3 -23.10 -18.95 0.47
C ALA A 3 -22.55 -18.29 -0.80
N LEU A 4 -23.40 -17.62 -1.59
CA LEU A 4 -22.98 -16.89 -2.80
C LEU A 4 -22.07 -15.71 -2.46
N ILE A 5 -22.34 -15.01 -1.35
CA ILE A 5 -21.50 -13.91 -0.86
C ILE A 5 -20.11 -14.43 -0.48
N ILE A 6 -20.05 -15.56 0.24
CA ILE A 6 -18.77 -16.17 0.64
C ILE A 6 -17.96 -16.58 -0.60
N ILE A 7 -18.59 -17.23 -1.58
CA ILE A 7 -17.94 -17.61 -2.85
C ILE A 7 -17.43 -16.37 -3.58
N GLY A 8 -18.22 -15.29 -3.65
CA GLY A 8 -17.81 -14.03 -4.26
C GLY A 8 -16.59 -13.41 -3.59
N ILE A 9 -16.53 -13.42 -2.25
CA ILE A 9 -15.37 -12.92 -1.49
C ILE A 9 -14.12 -13.77 -1.80
N ILE A 10 -14.25 -15.09 -1.77
CA ILE A 10 -13.13 -16.00 -2.05
C ILE A 10 -12.60 -15.79 -3.48
N LEU A 11 -13.49 -15.73 -4.47
CA LEU A 11 -13.11 -15.48 -5.87
C LEU A 11 -12.45 -14.10 -6.03
N GLY A 12 -12.95 -13.07 -5.34
CA GLY A 12 -12.35 -11.74 -5.32
C GLY A 12 -10.94 -11.74 -4.76
N ILE A 13 -10.70 -12.45 -3.65
CA ILE A 13 -9.36 -12.60 -3.05
C ILE A 13 -8.43 -13.35 -4.00
N LEU A 14 -8.87 -14.47 -4.58
CA LEU A 14 -8.07 -15.25 -5.52
C LEU A 14 -7.70 -14.44 -6.76
N PHE A 15 -8.66 -13.70 -7.32
CA PHE A 15 -8.42 -12.80 -8.45
C PHE A 15 -7.41 -11.70 -8.10
N PHE A 16 -7.54 -11.10 -6.92
CA PHE A 16 -6.61 -10.07 -6.44
C PHE A 16 -5.19 -10.63 -6.26
N LEU A 17 -5.03 -11.82 -5.66
CA LEU A 17 -3.72 -12.46 -5.53
C LEU A 17 -3.10 -12.80 -6.88
N TRP A 18 -3.91 -13.35 -7.80
CA TRP A 18 -3.47 -13.66 -9.15
C TRP A 18 -3.03 -12.42 -9.92
N LEU A 19 -3.81 -11.33 -9.85
CA LEU A 19 -3.50 -10.07 -10.51
C LEU A 19 -2.20 -9.45 -9.94
N GLY A 20 -2.00 -9.51 -8.63
CA GLY A 20 -0.79 -9.03 -7.97
C GLY A 20 0.45 -9.79 -8.42
N TYR A 21 0.35 -11.12 -8.48
CA TYR A 21 1.41 -11.97 -9.01
C TYR A 21 1.70 -11.67 -10.49
N TYR A 22 0.65 -11.55 -11.32
CA TYR A 22 0.79 -11.25 -12.75
C TYR A 22 1.50 -9.93 -13.00
N LEU A 23 1.13 -8.87 -12.27
CA LEU A 23 1.77 -7.57 -12.36
C LEU A 23 3.23 -7.62 -11.93
N TRP A 24 3.54 -8.36 -10.88
CA TRP A 24 4.92 -8.54 -10.42
C TRP A 24 5.78 -9.32 -11.42
N SER A 25 5.28 -10.45 -11.93
CA SER A 25 5.99 -11.24 -12.96
C SER A 25 6.24 -10.38 -14.20
N THR A 26 5.20 -9.66 -14.66
CA THR A 26 5.30 -8.80 -15.84
C THR A 26 6.29 -7.64 -15.63
N ALA A 27 6.26 -6.99 -14.45
CA ALA A 27 7.19 -5.92 -14.13
C ALA A 27 8.64 -6.40 -14.08
N ARG A 28 8.86 -7.59 -13.52
CA ARG A 28 10.19 -8.20 -13.42
C ARG A 28 10.72 -8.66 -14.78
N GLU A 29 9.91 -9.35 -15.56
CA GLU A 29 10.32 -9.92 -16.85
C GLU A 29 10.49 -8.87 -17.95
N LYS A 30 9.56 -7.90 -18.04
CA LYS A 30 9.58 -6.92 -19.14
C LYS A 30 10.34 -5.64 -18.82
N TYR A 31 10.46 -5.28 -17.55
CA TYR A 31 10.99 -3.99 -17.14
C TYR A 31 12.17 -4.09 -16.16
N ASP A 32 12.62 -5.31 -15.82
CA ASP A 32 13.65 -5.58 -14.81
C ASP A 32 13.41 -4.81 -13.50
N HIS A 33 12.12 -4.62 -13.17
CA HIS A 33 11.71 -3.78 -12.05
C HIS A 33 10.90 -4.57 -11.04
N ASN A 34 11.41 -4.64 -9.81
CA ASN A 34 10.66 -5.20 -8.70
C ASN A 34 9.71 -4.14 -8.11
N ILE A 35 8.44 -4.24 -8.47
CA ILE A 35 7.36 -3.37 -7.94
C ILE A 35 7.16 -3.51 -6.43
N PHE A 36 7.60 -4.63 -5.83
CA PHE A 36 7.64 -4.86 -4.39
C PHE A 36 9.05 -4.70 -3.80
N GLY A 37 9.91 -3.92 -4.47
CA GLY A 37 11.28 -3.67 -4.02
C GLY A 37 11.34 -2.93 -2.68
N ILE A 38 12.47 -3.06 -1.98
CA ILE A 38 12.64 -2.48 -0.63
C ILE A 38 12.44 -0.95 -0.60
N GLY A 39 12.83 -0.24 -1.66
CA GLY A 39 12.62 1.21 -1.76
C GLY A 39 11.15 1.62 -1.85
N VAL A 40 10.30 0.77 -2.44
CA VAL A 40 8.84 0.97 -2.50
C VAL A 40 8.24 0.73 -1.11
N ILE A 41 8.67 -0.34 -0.44
CA ILE A 41 8.24 -0.67 0.93
C ILE A 41 8.60 0.44 1.91
N ILE A 42 9.85 0.93 1.90
CA ILE A 42 10.32 2.01 2.79
C ILE A 42 9.46 3.26 2.64
N ARG A 43 9.13 3.68 1.42
CA ARG A 43 8.29 4.86 1.18
C ARG A 43 6.86 4.65 1.65
N GLY A 44 6.31 3.45 1.46
CA GLY A 44 4.99 3.09 1.97
C GLY A 44 4.93 3.14 3.51
N VAL A 45 5.96 2.62 4.18
CA VAL A 45 6.08 2.68 5.64
C VAL A 45 6.29 4.11 6.13
N ALA A 46 7.11 4.91 5.46
CA ALA A 46 7.32 6.31 5.79
C ALA A 46 6.02 7.13 5.64
N SER A 47 5.25 6.89 4.57
CA SER A 47 3.95 7.55 4.37
C SER A 47 2.97 7.17 5.50
N LEU A 48 2.95 5.90 5.90
CA LEU A 48 2.19 5.43 7.04
C LEU A 48 2.57 6.12 8.35
N PHE A 49 3.87 6.29 8.57
CA PHE A 49 4.37 6.99 9.76
C PHE A 49 3.87 8.44 9.78
N CYS A 50 3.93 9.13 8.65
CA CYS A 50 3.37 10.48 8.51
C CYS A 50 1.85 10.49 8.78
N LEU A 51 1.08 9.56 8.22
CA LEU A 51 -0.37 9.46 8.49
C LEU A 51 -0.68 9.18 9.97
N THR A 52 0.10 8.30 10.59
CA THR A 52 -0.08 7.95 12.02
C THR A 52 0.22 9.15 12.90
N PHE A 53 1.30 9.88 12.61
CA PHE A 53 1.63 11.14 13.28
C PHE A 53 0.57 12.21 13.05
N ALA A 54 0.00 12.31 11.84
CA ALA A 54 -1.09 13.24 11.56
C ALA A 54 -2.32 12.99 12.45
N VAL A 55 -2.66 11.72 12.69
CA VAL A 55 -3.79 11.33 13.54
C VAL A 55 -3.48 11.50 15.03
N MET A 56 -2.27 11.15 15.47
CA MET A 56 -1.86 11.25 16.88
C MET A 56 -1.62 12.69 17.34
N LEU A 57 -1.02 13.53 16.49
CA LEU A 57 -0.71 14.92 16.78
C LEU A 57 -1.82 15.86 16.32
N ASN A 58 -3.09 15.49 16.50
CA ASN A 58 -4.22 16.36 16.18
C ASN A 58 -4.29 17.56 17.16
N THR A 59 -3.27 18.44 17.09
CA THR A 59 -2.98 19.51 18.05
C THR A 59 -3.66 20.83 17.70
N GLY A 60 -4.42 20.91 16.60
CA GLY A 60 -5.11 22.12 16.18
C GLY A 60 -4.22 23.16 15.47
N ASP A 61 -2.90 23.00 15.48
CA ASP A 61 -1.93 23.98 14.97
C ASP A 61 -1.63 23.87 13.46
N GLY A 62 -2.45 23.13 12.70
CA GLY A 62 -2.21 22.88 11.26
C GLY A 62 -1.14 21.82 10.94
N SER A 63 -0.47 21.27 11.96
CA SER A 63 0.50 20.17 11.85
C SER A 63 -0.07 18.94 11.12
N LEU A 64 -1.35 18.61 11.36
CA LEU A 64 -2.07 17.54 10.67
C LEU A 64 -2.04 17.69 9.14
N VAL A 65 -2.24 18.91 8.64
CA VAL A 65 -2.26 19.20 7.20
C VAL A 65 -0.89 18.94 6.59
N VAL A 66 0.18 19.36 7.28
CA VAL A 66 1.56 19.14 6.84
C VAL A 66 1.86 17.64 6.71
N TRP A 67 1.51 16.85 7.72
CA TRP A 67 1.74 15.40 7.70
C TRP A 67 0.95 14.67 6.61
N LEU A 68 -0.30 15.09 6.35
CA LEU A 68 -1.10 14.56 5.24
C LEU A 68 -0.50 14.91 3.86
N ILE A 69 0.00 16.13 3.70
CA ILE A 69 0.68 16.56 2.47
C ILE A 69 1.94 15.72 2.24
N VAL A 70 2.79 15.56 3.26
CA VAL A 70 4.01 14.75 3.17
C VAL A 70 3.69 13.29 2.85
N ALA A 71 2.67 12.71 3.49
CA ALA A 71 2.23 11.36 3.19
C ALA A 71 1.79 11.21 1.73
N THR A 72 1.03 12.17 1.21
CA THR A 72 0.57 12.21 -0.18
C THR A 72 1.74 12.34 -1.15
N ILE A 73 2.71 13.21 -0.86
CA ILE A 73 3.93 13.36 -1.67
C ILE A 73 4.70 12.04 -1.75
N LEU A 74 4.82 11.28 -0.66
CA LEU A 74 5.50 9.99 -0.65
C LEU A 74 4.76 8.93 -1.52
N TRP A 75 3.43 8.96 -1.55
CA TRP A 75 2.63 8.12 -2.44
C TRP A 75 2.82 8.50 -3.91
N VAL A 76 2.75 9.79 -4.22
CA VAL A 76 2.96 10.32 -5.59
C VAL A 76 4.38 10.03 -6.05
N TRP A 77 5.38 10.21 -5.20
CA TRP A 77 6.77 9.84 -5.48
C TRP A 77 6.86 8.36 -5.84
N THR A 78 6.21 7.50 -5.06
CA THR A 78 6.24 6.05 -5.30
C THR A 78 5.60 5.70 -6.63
N PHE A 79 4.47 6.32 -6.96
CA PHE A 79 3.84 6.21 -8.27
C PHE A 79 4.80 6.55 -9.41
N PHE A 80 5.41 7.75 -9.39
CA PHE A 80 6.31 8.21 -10.44
C PHE A 80 7.57 7.36 -10.55
N ALA A 81 8.13 6.92 -9.43
CA ALA A 81 9.31 6.07 -9.43
C ALA A 81 9.04 4.68 -10.00
N THR A 82 7.84 4.13 -9.78
CA THR A 82 7.42 2.86 -10.40
C THR A 82 7.05 3.07 -11.86
N TRP A 83 6.38 4.17 -12.21
CA TRP A 83 5.99 4.46 -13.59
C TRP A 83 7.19 4.64 -14.52
N THR A 84 8.18 5.43 -14.09
CA THR A 84 9.42 5.68 -14.86
C THR A 84 10.25 4.42 -15.12
N ARG A 85 10.04 3.37 -14.33
CA ARG A 85 10.75 2.08 -14.42
C ARG A 85 9.88 0.94 -14.93
N SER A 86 8.61 1.17 -15.24
CA SER A 86 7.70 0.12 -15.70
C SER A 86 6.65 0.64 -16.68
N SER A 87 5.36 0.56 -16.34
CA SER A 87 4.27 1.13 -17.09
C SER A 87 3.29 1.86 -16.17
N PHE A 88 2.48 2.75 -16.74
CA PHE A 88 1.47 3.48 -16.00
C PHE A 88 0.50 2.55 -15.26
N PHE A 89 0.03 1.48 -15.91
CA PHE A 89 -0.87 0.50 -15.30
C PHE A 89 -0.21 -0.24 -14.15
N ILE A 90 1.03 -0.68 -14.33
CA ILE A 90 1.78 -1.37 -13.27
C ILE A 90 1.98 -0.44 -12.07
N ALA A 91 2.32 0.83 -12.30
CA ALA A 91 2.46 1.81 -11.24
C ALA A 91 1.14 2.08 -10.49
N LEU A 92 0.04 2.20 -11.23
CA LEU A 92 -1.28 2.43 -10.65
C LEU A 92 -1.72 1.25 -9.77
N PHE A 93 -1.62 0.02 -10.29
CA PHE A 93 -1.98 -1.16 -9.52
C PHE A 93 -1.02 -1.40 -8.35
N SER A 94 0.29 -1.17 -8.52
CA SER A 94 1.27 -1.25 -7.42
C SER A 94 0.87 -0.36 -6.24
N LEU A 95 0.38 0.85 -6.53
CA LEU A 95 -0.11 1.77 -5.51
C LEU A 95 -1.31 1.20 -4.74
N ILE A 96 -2.24 0.57 -5.45
CA ILE A 96 -3.38 -0.15 -4.84
C ILE A 96 -2.87 -1.28 -3.95
N TYR A 97 -1.96 -2.14 -4.43
CA TYR A 97 -1.39 -3.23 -3.62
C TYR A 97 -0.64 -2.73 -2.39
N GLN A 98 0.08 -1.61 -2.49
CA GLN A 98 0.71 -1.00 -1.34
C GLN A 98 -0.31 -0.55 -0.30
N LEU A 99 -1.47 -0.02 -0.68
CA LEU A 99 -2.52 0.36 0.30
C LEU A 99 -3.01 -0.85 1.09
N PHE A 100 -3.19 -1.99 0.41
CA PHE A 100 -3.53 -3.25 1.06
C PHE A 100 -2.40 -3.75 1.97
N ALA A 101 -1.15 -3.74 1.50
CA ALA A 101 0.00 -4.15 2.31
C ALA A 101 0.14 -3.30 3.58
N VAL A 102 -0.02 -1.99 3.43
CA VAL A 102 -0.07 -1.01 4.52
C VAL A 102 -1.17 -1.35 5.52
N PHE A 103 -2.38 -1.64 5.04
CA PHE A 103 -3.50 -2.00 5.91
C PHE A 103 -3.24 -3.29 6.69
N PHE A 104 -2.66 -4.31 6.06
CA PHE A 104 -2.27 -5.55 6.73
C PHE A 104 -1.20 -5.32 7.80
N VAL A 105 -0.18 -4.50 7.51
CA VAL A 105 0.85 -4.13 8.49
C VAL A 105 0.23 -3.43 9.71
N LEU A 106 -0.67 -2.48 9.49
CA LEU A 106 -1.38 -1.81 10.58
C LEU A 106 -2.19 -2.79 11.43
N LYS A 107 -2.95 -3.68 10.80
CA LYS A 107 -3.72 -4.72 11.52
C LYS A 107 -2.81 -5.67 12.30
N ALA A 108 -1.64 -6.00 11.77
CA ALA A 108 -0.66 -6.84 12.45
C ALA A 108 -0.10 -6.14 13.70
N ILE A 109 0.30 -4.87 13.59
CA ILE A 109 0.77 -4.04 14.72
C ILE A 109 -0.31 -3.96 15.80
N ASP A 110 -1.56 -3.72 15.41
CA ASP A 110 -2.69 -3.58 16.33
C ASP A 110 -3.08 -4.90 17.02
N SER A 111 -2.86 -6.03 16.34
CA SER A 111 -2.99 -7.38 16.92
C SER A 111 -1.88 -7.65 17.95
N ILE A 112 -0.63 -7.28 17.64
CA ILE A 112 0.51 -7.44 18.55
C ILE A 112 0.32 -6.57 19.80
N LYS A 113 -0.08 -5.30 19.63
CA LYS A 113 -0.35 -4.38 20.75
C LYS A 113 -1.38 -4.94 21.73
N ARG A 114 -2.46 -5.53 21.22
CA ARG A 114 -3.52 -6.18 22.03
C ARG A 114 -3.07 -7.46 22.75
N ARG A 115 -1.96 -8.08 22.35
CA ARG A 115 -1.38 -9.26 23.02
C ARG A 115 -0.34 -8.88 24.07
N LEU A 116 0.20 -7.67 24.01
CA LEU A 116 1.27 -7.18 24.90
C LEU A 116 0.76 -6.26 26.02
N GLY A 117 -0.46 -5.74 25.91
CA GLY A 117 -1.17 -5.03 26.99
C GLY A 117 -2.26 -5.90 27.59
#